data_AF-A0A7C5SDN1-F1
#
_entry.id   AF-A0A7C5SDN1-F1
#
_cell.length_a   1.000
_cell.length_b   1.000
_cell.length_c   1.000
_cell.angle_alpha   90.00
_cell.angle_beta   90.00
_cell.angle_gamma   90.00
#
_symmetry.space_group_name_H-M   'P 1'
#
loop_
_entity.id
_entity.type
_entity.pdbx_description
1 polymer ?
#
loop_
_entity_poly.entity_id
_entity_poly.type
_entity_poly.pdbx_seq_one_letter_code
_entity_poly.pdbx_strand_id
1 'polypeptide(L)' 'AFAYFAPAALLIRAKGLSSEMTALTAWTFLAARAAYVPLYTFGVPWLRSVASAVALLAAINLYWIAL' A
#
# COMPACT_ATOMS: atom_id res chain seq x y z
N ALA A 1 6.36 -4.88 -4.25
CA ALA A 1 5.37 -4.22 -3.37
C ALA A 1 4.06 -5.00 -3.25
N PHE A 2 3.40 -5.39 -4.35
CA PHE A 2 2.19 -6.24 -4.26
C PHE A 2 2.43 -7.55 -3.48
N ALA A 3 3.60 -8.17 -3.67
CA ALA A 3 4.02 -9.35 -2.92
C ALA A 3 4.08 -9.14 -1.39
N TYR A 4 4.20 -7.90 -0.90
CA TYR A 4 4.22 -7.56 0.53
C TYR A 4 2.81 -7.19 1.03
N PHE A 5 2.01 -6.53 0.20
CA PHE A 5 0.67 -6.10 0.59
C PHE A 5 -0.29 -7.28 0.82
N ALA A 6 -0.32 -8.25 -0.10
CA ALA A 6 -1.26 -9.37 -0.04
C ALA A 6 -1.14 -10.19 1.26
N PRO A 7 0.04 -10.70 1.66
CA PRO A 7 0.19 -11.40 2.94
C PRO A 7 -0.12 -10.52 4.16
N ALA A 8 0.22 -9.22 4.16
CA ALA A 8 -0.10 -8.32 5.29
C ALA A 8 -1.62 -8.15 5.46
N ALA A 9 -2.35 -7.94 4.36
CA ALA A 9 -3.80 -7.80 4.38
C ALA A 9 -4.49 -9.10 4.84
N LEU A 10 -4.00 -10.26 4.40
CA LEU A 10 -4.49 -11.57 4.85
C LEU A 10 -4.22 -11.79 6.34
N LEU A 11 -3.05 -11.42 6.86
CA LEU A 11 -2.71 -11.52 8.28
C LEU A 11 -3.63 -10.65 9.14
N ILE A 12 -3.88 -9.40 8.74
CA ILE A 12 -4.81 -8.50 9.45
C ILE A 12 -6.21 -9.10 9.51
N ARG A 13 -6.70 -9.65 8.39
CA ARG A 13 -8.01 -10.30 8.35
C ARG A 13 -8.06 -11.56 9.21
N ALA A 14 -7.03 -12.41 9.15
CA ALA A 14 -6.94 -13.64 9.92
C ALA A 14 -6.86 -13.40 11.44
N LYS A 15 -6.13 -12.36 11.86
CA LYS A 15 -6.03 -11.94 13.28
C LYS A 15 -7.24 -11.13 13.77
N GLY A 16 -8.19 -10.78 12.89
CA GLY A 16 -9.34 -9.94 13.25
C GLY A 16 -8.98 -8.48 13.54
N LEU A 17 -7.82 -8.00 13.10
CA LEU A 17 -7.31 -6.63 13.34
C LEU A 17 -7.87 -5.60 12.34
N SER A 18 -9.05 -5.87 11.79
CA SER A 18 -9.70 -4.95 10.85
C SER A 18 -10.23 -3.73 11.61
N SER A 19 -9.78 -2.55 11.21
CA SER A 19 -10.11 -1.27 11.84
C SER A 19 -10.14 -0.18 10.77
N GLU A 20 -10.62 1.01 11.14
CA GLU A 20 -10.61 2.16 10.24
C GLU A 20 -9.19 2.53 9.79
N MET A 21 -8.20 2.39 10.69
CA MET A 21 -6.79 2.63 10.39
C MET A 21 -6.22 1.62 9.38
N THR A 22 -6.53 0.32 9.51
CA THR A 22 -6.08 -0.69 8.54
C THR A 22 -6.76 -0.51 7.19
N ALA A 23 -8.03 -0.10 7.17
CA ALA A 23 -8.75 0.25 5.94
C ALA A 23 -8.11 1.46 5.24
N LEU A 24 -7.85 2.56 5.96
CA LEU A 24 -7.17 3.74 5.41
C LEU A 24 -5.78 3.38 4.86
N THR A 25 -5.01 2.56 5.58
CA THR A 25 -3.69 2.12 5.13
C THR A 25 -3.78 1.25 3.87
N ALA A 26 -4.80 0.39 3.76
CA ALA A 26 -5.03 -0.40 2.57
C ALA A 26 -5.45 0.45 1.36
N TRP A 27 -6.33 1.43 1.58
CA TRP A 27 -6.76 2.37 0.53
C TRP A 27 -5.63 3.28 0.05
N THR A 28 -4.75 3.74 0.94
CA THR A 28 -3.57 4.53 0.55
C THR A 28 -2.60 3.72 -0.31
N PHE A 29 -2.38 2.43 0.01
CA PHE A 29 -1.62 1.53 -0.87
C PHE A 29 -2.25 1.44 -2.26
N LEU A 30 -3.56 1.21 -2.32
CA LEU A 30 -4.30 1.09 -3.58
C LEU A 30 -4.23 2.39 -4.40
N ALA A 31 -4.47 3.54 -3.77
CA ALA A 31 -4.42 4.85 -4.40
C ALA A 31 -3.02 5.15 -4.96
N ALA A 32 -1.96 4.83 -4.22
CA ALA A 32 -0.59 4.98 -4.70
C ALA A 32 -0.31 4.11 -5.94
N ARG A 33 -0.87 2.91 -6.00
CA ARG A 33 -0.75 2.02 -7.19
C ARG A 33 -1.60 2.51 -8.36
N ALA A 34 -2.81 2.97 -8.10
CA ALA A 34 -3.67 3.57 -9.10
C ALA A 34 -3.03 4.83 -9.71
N ALA A 35 -2.36 5.66 -8.91
CA ALA A 35 -1.61 6.83 -9.38
C ALA A 35 -0.31 6.47 -10.12
N TYR A 36 0.36 5.37 -9.74
CA TYR A 36 1.59 4.93 -10.42
C TYR A 36 1.38 4.67 -11.92
N VAL A 37 0.25 4.07 -12.30
CA VAL A 37 -0.07 3.72 -13.69
C VAL A 37 -0.08 4.94 -14.63
N PRO A 38 -0.89 5.99 -14.40
CA PRO A 38 -0.87 7.18 -15.24
C PRO A 38 0.49 7.88 -15.18
N LEU A 39 1.14 7.96 -14.02
CA LEU A 39 2.47 8.57 -13.89
C LEU A 39 3.55 7.86 -14.73
N TYR A 40 3.43 6.54 -14.85
CA TYR A 40 4.27 5.75 -15.76
C TYR A 40 3.98 6.10 -17.22
N THR A 41 2.71 6.20 -17.61
CA THR A 41 2.32 6.55 -18.99
C THR A 41 2.73 7.96 -19.41
N PHE A 42 2.66 8.94 -18.50
CA PHE A 42 3.08 10.32 -18.76
C PHE A 42 4.60 10.52 -18.64
N GLY A 43 5.36 9.48 -18.29
CA GLY A 43 6.81 9.53 -18.24
C GLY A 43 7.37 10.48 -17.17
N VAL A 44 6.68 10.62 -16.02
CA VAL A 44 7.11 11.51 -14.93
C VAL A 44 7.90 10.69 -13.88
N PRO A 45 9.23 10.60 -13.96
CA PRO A 45 10.02 9.63 -13.18
C PRO A 45 10.02 9.91 -11.68
N TRP A 46 9.99 11.18 -11.25
CA TRP A 46 10.05 11.52 -9.82
C TRP A 46 8.76 11.19 -9.09
N LEU A 47 7.60 11.55 -9.66
CA LEU A 47 6.30 11.22 -9.07
C LEU A 47 6.07 9.70 -9.02
N ARG A 48 6.59 8.96 -10.01
CA ARG A 48 6.57 7.50 -10.02
C ARG A 48 7.33 6.90 -8.83
N SER A 49 8.48 7.46 -8.49
CA SER A 49 9.26 7.05 -7.31
C SER A 49 8.53 7.37 -6.01
N VAL A 50 7.91 8.56 -5.91
CA VAL A 50 7.08 8.94 -4.76
C VAL A 50 5.91 7.99 -4.59
N ALA A 51 5.16 7.68 -5.65
CA ALA A 51 4.04 6.72 -5.60
C ALA A 51 4.50 5.33 -5.16
N SER A 52 5.66 4.86 -5.65
CA SER A 52 6.26 3.60 -5.20
C SER A 52 6.65 3.63 -3.71
N ALA A 53 7.22 4.73 -3.23
CA ALA A 53 7.62 4.90 -1.84
C ALA A 53 6.41 4.92 -0.90
N VAL A 54 5.36 5.66 -1.25
CA VAL A 54 4.09 5.69 -0.49
C VAL A 54 3.49 4.30 -0.39
N ALA A 55 3.43 3.55 -1.49
CA ALA A 55 2.94 2.18 -1.47
C ALA A 55 3.84 1.24 -0.65
N LEU A 56 5.15 1.45 -0.60
CA LEU A 56 6.03 0.66 0.25
C LEU A 56 5.78 0.95 1.73
N LEU A 57 5.68 2.23 2.10
CA LEU A 57 5.38 2.66 3.48
C LEU A 57 4.03 2.15 3.96
N ALA A 58 3.00 2.20 3.12
CA ALA A 58 1.69 1.64 3.44
C ALA A 58 1.75 0.13 3.69
N ALA A 59 2.48 -0.61 2.84
CA ALA A 59 2.68 -2.05 3.05
C ALA A 59 3.42 -2.34 4.38
N ILE A 60 4.49 -1.59 4.67
CA ILE A 60 5.23 -1.71 5.94
C ILE A 60 4.33 -1.40 7.14
N ASN A 61 3.50 -0.37 7.06
CA ASN A 61 2.57 -0.02 8.14
C ASN A 61 1.54 -1.12 8.42
N LEU A 62 1.05 -1.81 7.38
CA LEU A 62 0.16 -2.97 7.58
C LEU A 62 0.86 -4.09 8.34
N TYR A 63 2.14 -4.33 8.08
CA TYR A 63 2.91 -5.31 8.86
C TYR A 63 3.14 -4.87 10.30
N TRP A 64 3.38 -3.57 10.54
CA TRP A 64 3.49 -3.04 11.90
C TRP A 64 2.20 -3.20 12.69
N ILE A 65 1.05 -2.97 12.06
CA ILE A 65 -0.26 -3.18 12.69
C ILE A 65 -0.53 -4.69 12.92
N ALA A 66 0.02 -5.54 12.06
CA ALA A 66 -0.20 -6.99 12.12
C ALA A 66 0.72 -7.72 13.11
N LEU A 67 1.77 -7.09 13.64
CA LEU A 67 2.68 -7.70 14.61
C LEU A 67 2.00 -7.83 15.98
#